data_AF-A0A016V8S4-F1
#
_entry.id   AF-A0A016V8S4-F1
#
_cell.length_a   1.000
_cell.length_b   1.000
_cell.length_c   1.000
_cell.angle_alpha   90.00
_cell.angle_beta   90.00
_cell.angle_gamma   90.00
#
_symmetry.space_group_name_H-M   'P 1'
#
loop_
_entity.id
_entity.type
_entity.pdbx_description
1 polymer ?
#
loop_
_entity_poly.entity_id
_entity_poly.type
_entity_poly.pdbx_seq_one_letter_code
_entity_poly.pdbx_strand_id
1 'polypeptide(L)'
;MYHTVSQFCQEPILFYSKFRVKTVISGHIEETLLQSKLLGPLDEMGRRMVGDRYISMKDAVGQSSFLVVNTDELLDFPRPLTSQWVYIGGIDSKKRSSLSPFWNTILSMRSRSVLVSFGDTLPCRRRKDILLQAFSEIPDITFIWHREDSASLNQSNVVVVQKFPGKDLLADSRVSAIITDGRVESLHDILSGGKPVVCIPSDHMQMRNCHQLGKRGVAAVTDCRDLTPSSVKEMIKQTATTEMRHSAKILSEAVTSKQTSPEERLIRTVEFAAKYGSSVDLHSNDDVGIVQRYHLDVFIPLALLLATVVLLVAWIARSAWDKCKKNRSQEKPKAESGPTADGDSEKPDESSSTEPEGEEAVDESKETE
;
A
#
# COMPACT_ATOMS: atom_id res chain seq x y z
N MET A 1 -3.24 -15.71 -15.09
CA MET A 1 -2.70 -14.37 -15.42
C MET A 1 -3.42 -13.28 -14.63
N TYR A 2 -4.56 -12.73 -15.09
CA TYR A 2 -5.32 -11.70 -14.34
C TYR A 2 -5.60 -12.07 -12.87
N HIS A 3 -6.15 -13.27 -12.63
CA HIS A 3 -6.54 -13.70 -11.29
C HIS A 3 -5.36 -13.79 -10.30
N THR A 4 -4.17 -14.14 -10.79
CA THR A 4 -2.95 -14.33 -10.00
C THR A 4 -2.36 -12.98 -9.56
N VAL A 5 -2.39 -11.97 -10.44
CA VAL A 5 -1.95 -10.60 -10.10
C VAL A 5 -2.98 -9.91 -9.20
N SER A 6 -4.27 -10.14 -9.45
CA SER A 6 -5.36 -9.54 -8.64
C SER A 6 -5.25 -9.86 -7.16
N GLN A 7 -4.82 -11.08 -6.81
CA GLN A 7 -4.74 -11.54 -5.42
C GLN A 7 -3.52 -10.99 -4.65
N PHE A 8 -2.45 -10.60 -5.35
CA PHE A 8 -1.25 -10.02 -4.72
C PHE A 8 -1.42 -8.52 -4.43
N CYS A 9 -2.03 -7.75 -5.34
CA CYS A 9 -2.22 -6.31 -5.15
C CYS A 9 -3.37 -5.93 -4.19
N GLN A 10 -4.06 -6.90 -3.59
CA GLN A 10 -5.12 -6.66 -2.60
C GLN A 10 -4.60 -6.54 -1.14
N GLU A 11 -3.34 -6.87 -0.84
CA GLU A 11 -2.74 -6.71 0.50
C GLU A 11 -1.61 -5.63 0.69
N PRO A 12 -1.61 -4.42 0.09
CA PRO A 12 -0.54 -3.44 0.35
C PRO A 12 -0.53 -2.83 1.78
N ILE A 13 -1.56 -3.10 2.59
CA ILE A 13 -1.97 -2.17 3.67
C ILE A 13 -1.45 -2.56 5.06
N LEU A 14 -1.18 -3.84 5.34
CA LEU A 14 -0.50 -4.33 6.56
C LEU A 14 1.04 -4.43 6.42
N PHE A 15 1.57 -3.97 5.30
CA PHE A 15 2.79 -4.49 4.68
C PHE A 15 4.11 -4.01 5.29
N TYR A 16 4.10 -2.93 6.08
CA TYR A 16 5.32 -2.31 6.64
C TYR A 16 5.55 -2.55 8.14
N SER A 17 4.57 -3.06 8.89
CA SER A 17 4.70 -3.23 10.35
C SER A 17 4.78 -4.68 10.83
N LYS A 18 4.25 -5.67 10.08
CA LYS A 18 4.16 -7.06 10.57
C LYS A 18 5.01 -8.12 9.86
N PHE A 19 5.39 -7.96 8.58
CA PHE A 19 6.03 -9.06 7.82
C PHE A 19 7.17 -8.60 6.89
N ARG A 20 8.29 -8.13 7.44
CA ARG A 20 9.48 -7.69 6.66
C ARG A 20 9.94 -8.69 5.59
N VAL A 21 9.84 -10.00 5.85
CA VAL A 21 10.22 -11.05 4.88
C VAL A 21 9.26 -11.08 3.67
N LYS A 22 7.95 -10.93 3.90
CA LYS A 22 6.95 -10.82 2.82
C LYS A 22 7.17 -9.52 2.02
N THR A 23 7.51 -8.42 2.69
CA THR A 23 7.89 -7.15 2.06
C THR A 23 9.08 -7.33 1.10
N VAL A 24 10.15 -7.99 1.54
CA VAL A 24 11.36 -8.23 0.73
C VAL A 24 11.09 -9.16 -0.45
N ILE A 25 10.42 -10.30 -0.23
CA ILE A 25 10.12 -11.28 -1.29
C ILE A 25 9.17 -10.67 -2.34
N SER A 26 8.09 -10.03 -1.90
CA SER A 26 7.13 -9.39 -2.80
C SER A 26 7.78 -8.22 -3.55
N GLY A 27 8.52 -7.35 -2.87
CA GLY A 27 9.23 -6.23 -3.50
C GLY A 27 10.23 -6.68 -4.58
N HIS A 28 10.96 -7.77 -4.37
CA HIS A 28 11.89 -8.31 -5.37
C HIS A 28 11.17 -9.02 -6.54
N ILE A 29 10.02 -9.66 -6.28
CA ILE A 29 9.13 -10.17 -7.33
C ILE A 29 8.54 -9.02 -8.15
N GLU A 30 8.07 -7.97 -7.50
CA GLU A 30 7.53 -6.75 -8.13
C GLU A 30 8.58 -6.04 -8.98
N GLU A 31 9.80 -5.86 -8.47
CA GLU A 31 10.96 -5.34 -9.20
C GLU A 31 11.29 -6.20 -10.43
N THR A 32 11.37 -7.52 -10.26
CA THR A 32 11.66 -8.47 -11.35
C THR A 32 10.56 -8.46 -12.41
N LEU A 33 9.29 -8.34 -12.02
CA LEU A 33 8.15 -8.22 -12.93
C LEU A 33 8.14 -6.86 -13.64
N LEU A 34 8.41 -5.77 -12.94
CA LEU A 34 8.49 -4.42 -13.52
C LEU A 34 9.62 -4.34 -14.56
N GLN A 35 10.80 -4.88 -14.24
CA GLN A 35 11.92 -4.99 -15.16
C GLN A 35 11.59 -5.88 -16.36
N SER A 36 11.11 -7.11 -16.14
CA SER A 36 10.88 -8.07 -17.25
C SER A 36 9.63 -7.83 -18.10
N LYS A 37 8.64 -7.06 -17.61
CA LYS A 37 7.36 -6.81 -18.32
C LYS A 37 7.16 -5.38 -18.80
N LEU A 38 7.83 -4.39 -18.21
CA LEU A 38 7.65 -2.99 -18.58
C LEU A 38 8.97 -2.32 -19.00
N LEU A 39 9.97 -2.29 -18.12
CA LEU A 39 11.19 -1.51 -18.36
C LEU A 39 12.06 -2.14 -19.45
N GLY A 40 12.33 -3.45 -19.40
CA GLY A 40 13.12 -4.14 -20.43
C GLY A 40 12.60 -3.96 -21.86
N PRO A 41 11.30 -4.17 -22.14
CA PRO A 41 10.70 -3.87 -23.45
C PRO A 41 10.79 -2.39 -23.87
N LEU A 42 10.67 -1.45 -22.92
CA LEU A 42 10.86 -0.01 -23.19
C LEU A 42 12.34 0.32 -23.49
N ASP A 43 13.28 -0.24 -22.72
CA ASP A 43 14.72 -0.09 -22.92
C ASP A 43 15.16 -0.69 -24.27
N GLU A 44 14.54 -1.79 -24.70
CA GLU A 44 14.81 -2.38 -26.02
C GLU A 44 14.25 -1.52 -27.15
N MET A 45 13.02 -1.00 -27.00
CA MET A 45 12.43 -0.06 -27.96
C MET A 45 13.26 1.22 -28.06
N GLY A 46 13.75 1.75 -26.93
CA GLY A 46 14.64 2.89 -26.85
C GLY A 46 15.96 2.66 -27.59
N ARG A 47 16.64 1.54 -27.33
CA ARG A 47 17.85 1.12 -28.07
C ARG A 47 17.60 0.99 -29.57
N ARG A 48 16.47 0.41 -29.98
CA ARG A 48 16.07 0.29 -31.41
C ARG A 48 15.84 1.66 -32.09
N MET A 49 15.41 2.69 -31.34
CA MET A 49 15.14 4.03 -31.89
C MET A 49 16.35 4.98 -31.86
N VAL A 50 17.20 4.90 -30.84
CA VAL A 50 18.26 5.91 -30.58
C VAL A 50 19.69 5.34 -30.72
N GLY A 51 19.83 4.02 -30.80
CA GLY A 51 21.10 3.30 -30.88
C GLY A 51 21.90 3.37 -29.56
N ASP A 52 23.23 3.37 -29.68
CA ASP A 52 24.18 3.39 -28.55
C ASP A 52 24.11 4.65 -27.67
N ARG A 53 23.30 5.64 -28.07
CA ARG A 53 23.00 6.85 -27.26
C ARG A 53 21.83 6.64 -26.28
N TYR A 54 21.21 5.46 -26.27
CA TYR A 54 20.15 5.16 -25.32
C TYR A 54 20.71 4.77 -23.94
N ILE A 55 20.37 5.56 -22.92
CA ILE A 55 20.62 5.26 -21.51
C ILE A 55 19.42 4.45 -20.99
N SER A 56 19.65 3.32 -20.30
CA SER A 56 18.54 2.53 -19.76
C SER A 56 17.77 3.29 -18.68
N MET A 57 16.50 2.94 -18.48
CA MET A 57 15.70 3.51 -17.40
C MET A 57 16.32 3.31 -16.02
N LYS A 58 17.08 2.22 -15.80
CA LYS A 58 17.84 2.01 -14.56
C LYS A 58 19.00 2.99 -14.45
N ASP A 59 19.82 3.09 -15.48
CA ASP A 59 21.04 3.92 -15.47
C ASP A 59 20.69 5.42 -15.44
N ALA A 60 19.63 5.82 -16.14
CA ALA A 60 19.13 7.19 -16.11
C ALA A 60 18.62 7.59 -14.71
N VAL A 61 17.96 6.68 -14.00
CA VAL A 61 17.54 6.89 -12.61
C VAL A 61 18.75 6.92 -11.66
N GLY A 62 19.71 6.01 -11.80
CA GLY A 62 20.91 5.98 -10.97
C GLY A 62 21.80 7.22 -11.14
N GLN A 63 22.05 7.64 -12.38
CA GLN A 63 23.00 8.72 -12.70
C GLN A 63 22.41 10.13 -12.59
N SER A 64 21.09 10.28 -12.41
CA SER A 64 20.44 11.59 -12.28
C SER A 64 20.71 12.25 -10.93
N SER A 65 21.15 13.51 -10.90
CA SER A 65 21.34 14.26 -9.65
C SER A 65 20.05 14.43 -8.84
N PHE A 66 18.88 14.49 -9.50
CA PHE A 66 17.57 14.52 -8.87
C PHE A 66 16.52 13.77 -9.71
N LEU A 67 15.49 13.25 -9.03
CA LEU A 67 14.29 12.64 -9.58
C LEU A 67 13.10 13.56 -9.28
N VAL A 68 12.71 14.37 -10.26
CA VAL A 68 11.60 15.32 -10.15
C VAL A 68 10.27 14.62 -10.42
N VAL A 69 9.33 14.65 -9.46
CA VAL A 69 8.06 13.92 -9.56
C VAL A 69 6.84 14.82 -9.33
N ASN A 70 5.93 14.88 -10.31
CA ASN A 70 4.66 15.60 -10.23
C ASN A 70 3.59 14.80 -9.47
N THR A 71 3.85 14.58 -8.18
CA THR A 71 2.85 14.11 -7.21
C THR A 71 3.06 14.85 -5.91
N ASP A 72 2.03 14.93 -5.08
CA ASP A 72 2.18 15.35 -3.70
C ASP A 72 2.74 14.20 -2.86
N GLU A 73 3.71 14.46 -1.99
CA GLU A 73 4.23 13.47 -1.04
C GLU A 73 3.15 12.97 -0.06
N LEU A 74 2.06 13.72 0.14
CA LEU A 74 0.90 13.30 0.92
C LEU A 74 -0.03 12.33 0.16
N LEU A 75 0.16 12.13 -1.15
CA LEU A 75 -0.49 11.07 -1.94
C LEU A 75 0.35 9.79 -2.02
N ASP A 76 1.61 9.81 -1.58
CA ASP A 76 2.51 8.67 -1.77
C ASP A 76 2.44 7.65 -0.62
N PHE A 77 2.93 6.43 -0.90
CA PHE A 77 3.13 5.43 0.15
C PHE A 77 4.39 5.78 0.94
N PRO A 78 4.33 5.82 2.29
CA PRO A 78 5.51 6.10 3.10
C PRO A 78 6.55 4.99 2.87
N ARG A 79 7.71 5.40 2.37
CA ARG A 79 8.80 4.54 1.90
C ARG A 79 10.15 5.24 2.21
N PRO A 80 11.26 4.50 2.31
CA PRO A 80 12.59 5.09 2.22
C PRO A 80 12.77 5.82 0.89
N LEU A 81 13.39 7.01 0.94
CA LEU A 81 13.70 7.87 -0.20
C LEU A 81 15.10 8.46 0.00
N THR A 82 15.81 8.70 -1.10
CA THR A 82 17.07 9.44 -1.14
C THR A 82 16.82 10.93 -1.31
N SER A 83 17.81 11.77 -0.96
CA SER A 83 17.79 13.22 -1.20
C SER A 83 17.66 13.61 -2.68
N GLN A 84 17.85 12.64 -3.58
CA GLN A 84 17.54 12.69 -5.00
C GLN A 84 16.05 13.04 -5.29
N TRP A 85 15.10 12.62 -4.46
CA TRP A 85 13.67 12.73 -4.77
C TRP A 85 13.11 14.12 -4.48
N VAL A 86 12.61 14.79 -5.53
CA VAL A 86 12.03 16.14 -5.45
C VAL A 86 10.58 16.10 -5.92
N TYR A 87 9.66 16.08 -4.96
CA TYR A 87 8.23 16.24 -5.23
C TYR A 87 7.94 17.67 -5.71
N ILE A 88 7.18 17.78 -6.80
CA ILE A 88 6.66 19.05 -7.36
C ILE A 88 5.17 18.96 -7.70
N GLY A 89 4.42 18.12 -6.97
CA GLY A 89 2.99 17.93 -7.17
C GLY A 89 2.21 19.24 -7.23
N GLY A 90 1.47 19.42 -8.33
CA GLY A 90 0.68 20.63 -8.58
C GLY A 90 1.32 21.66 -9.49
N ILE A 91 2.45 21.35 -10.15
CA ILE A 91 3.12 22.23 -11.12
C ILE A 91 2.16 22.71 -12.25
N ASP A 92 1.22 21.88 -12.69
CA ASP A 92 0.22 22.21 -13.72
C ASP A 92 -1.06 22.86 -13.17
N SER A 93 -1.16 23.00 -11.84
CA SER A 93 -2.38 23.39 -11.15
C SER A 93 -2.62 24.90 -11.25
N LYS A 94 -3.31 25.30 -12.32
CA LYS A 94 -3.67 26.69 -12.69
C LYS A 94 -4.06 27.56 -11.49
N LYS A 95 -3.75 28.86 -11.54
CA LYS A 95 -4.18 29.83 -10.52
C LYS A 95 -5.72 29.92 -10.52
N ARG A 96 -6.33 29.97 -9.33
CA ARG A 96 -7.80 30.03 -9.18
C ARG A 96 -8.38 31.25 -9.89
N SER A 97 -9.56 31.09 -10.50
CA SER A 97 -10.26 32.13 -11.24
C SER A 97 -11.71 32.31 -10.77
N SER A 98 -12.33 33.42 -11.13
CA SER A 98 -13.75 33.67 -10.83
C SER A 98 -14.66 32.81 -11.72
N LEU A 99 -15.47 31.95 -11.12
CA LEU A 99 -16.48 31.16 -11.85
C LEU A 99 -17.43 32.07 -12.63
N SER A 100 -17.60 31.78 -13.93
CA SER A 100 -18.49 32.53 -14.81
C SER A 100 -19.98 32.36 -14.44
N PRO A 101 -20.87 33.28 -14.86
CA PRO A 101 -22.30 33.23 -14.52
C PRO A 101 -22.98 31.88 -14.85
N PHE A 102 -22.55 31.22 -15.92
CA PHE A 102 -22.98 29.86 -16.32
C PHE A 102 -22.83 28.83 -15.18
N TRP A 103 -21.69 28.84 -14.49
CA TRP A 103 -21.46 27.95 -13.34
C TRP A 103 -22.31 28.33 -12.14
N ASN A 104 -22.55 29.62 -11.92
CA ASN A 104 -23.48 30.06 -10.86
C ASN A 104 -24.91 29.60 -11.12
N THR A 105 -25.36 29.53 -12.37
CA THR A 105 -26.66 28.94 -12.72
C THR A 105 -26.69 27.44 -12.41
N ILE A 106 -25.69 26.67 -12.85
CA ILE A 106 -25.63 25.21 -12.66
C ILE A 106 -25.54 24.83 -11.17
N LEU A 107 -24.60 25.45 -10.44
CA LEU A 107 -24.35 25.15 -9.03
C LEU A 107 -25.52 25.51 -8.12
N SER A 108 -26.40 26.44 -8.55
CA SER A 108 -27.61 26.84 -7.82
C SER A 108 -28.88 26.13 -8.29
N MET A 109 -28.81 25.15 -9.21
CA MET A 109 -30.00 24.37 -9.62
C MET A 109 -30.60 23.54 -8.48
N ARG A 110 -29.81 23.18 -7.46
CA ARG A 110 -30.17 22.29 -6.35
C ARG A 110 -29.39 22.65 -5.09
N SER A 111 -29.77 22.05 -3.96
CA SER A 111 -29.14 22.27 -2.64
C SER A 111 -27.65 21.89 -2.59
N ARG A 112 -27.21 20.94 -3.42
CA ARG A 112 -25.84 20.43 -3.48
C ARG A 112 -25.45 20.09 -4.90
N SER A 113 -24.18 20.30 -5.22
CA SER A 113 -23.55 19.81 -6.45
C SER A 113 -22.47 18.78 -6.13
N VAL A 114 -22.35 17.75 -6.98
CA VAL A 114 -21.27 16.77 -6.94
C VAL A 114 -20.59 16.77 -8.31
N LEU A 115 -19.27 16.88 -8.33
CA LEU A 115 -18.50 16.84 -9.57
C LEU A 115 -18.26 15.36 -9.95
N VAL A 116 -18.27 15.04 -11.23
CA VAL A 116 -17.97 13.69 -11.74
C VAL A 116 -16.91 13.81 -12.83
N SER A 117 -15.67 13.42 -12.50
CA SER A 117 -14.51 13.48 -13.40
C SER A 117 -13.98 12.06 -13.59
N PHE A 118 -14.50 11.39 -14.61
CA PHE A 118 -14.39 9.94 -14.80
C PHE A 118 -13.99 9.62 -16.24
N GLY A 119 -12.85 8.95 -16.42
CA GLY A 119 -12.31 8.57 -17.71
C GLY A 119 -13.12 7.48 -18.40
N ASP A 120 -13.17 7.53 -19.73
CA ASP A 120 -13.98 6.61 -20.55
C ASP A 120 -13.28 5.25 -20.79
N THR A 121 -12.59 4.74 -19.76
CA THR A 121 -11.79 3.50 -19.84
C THR A 121 -12.69 2.28 -20.05
N LEU A 122 -12.21 1.28 -20.81
CA LEU A 122 -13.01 0.11 -21.24
C LEU A 122 -13.83 -0.60 -20.14
N PRO A 123 -13.32 -0.82 -18.91
CA PRO A 123 -14.11 -1.39 -17.82
C PRO A 123 -15.25 -0.47 -17.36
N CYS A 124 -14.98 0.84 -17.23
CA CYS A 124 -15.89 1.80 -16.62
C CYS A 124 -16.88 2.42 -17.60
N ARG A 125 -16.52 2.53 -18.89
CA ARG A 125 -17.44 2.86 -19.99
C ARG A 125 -18.66 1.95 -20.01
N ARG A 126 -18.48 0.67 -19.65
CA ARG A 126 -19.55 -0.35 -19.50
C ARG A 126 -20.33 -0.29 -18.17
N ARG A 127 -19.93 0.59 -17.25
CA ARG A 127 -20.55 0.81 -15.93
C ARG A 127 -21.26 2.16 -15.80
N LYS A 128 -21.24 2.98 -16.86
CA LYS A 128 -21.92 4.28 -16.97
C LYS A 128 -23.39 4.22 -16.54
N ASP A 129 -24.12 3.19 -16.93
CA ASP A 129 -25.56 3.07 -16.66
C ASP A 129 -25.86 2.81 -15.18
N ILE A 130 -24.91 2.22 -14.43
CA ILE A 130 -24.99 2.02 -12.98
C ILE A 130 -24.84 3.36 -12.23
N LEU A 131 -23.92 4.22 -12.70
CA LEU A 131 -23.80 5.59 -12.18
C LEU A 131 -25.08 6.39 -12.47
N LEU A 132 -25.60 6.33 -13.70
CA LEU A 132 -26.84 6.99 -14.07
C LEU A 132 -28.03 6.50 -13.23
N GLN A 133 -28.18 5.19 -13.03
CA GLN A 133 -29.23 4.66 -12.15
C GLN A 133 -29.10 5.24 -10.73
N ALA A 134 -27.91 5.16 -10.12
CA ALA A 134 -27.66 5.70 -8.79
C ALA A 134 -27.94 7.22 -8.69
N PHE A 135 -27.61 7.98 -9.74
CA PHE A 135 -27.87 9.42 -9.79
C PHE A 135 -29.37 9.72 -9.87
N SER A 136 -30.15 8.97 -10.67
CA SER A 136 -31.61 9.16 -10.75
C SER A 136 -32.33 8.94 -9.42
N GLU A 137 -31.77 8.10 -8.56
CA GLU A 137 -32.26 7.83 -7.19
C GLU A 137 -31.83 8.90 -6.16
N ILE A 138 -31.06 9.93 -6.56
CA ILE A 138 -30.69 11.10 -5.72
C ILE A 138 -31.07 12.42 -6.44
N PRO A 139 -32.37 12.77 -6.52
CA PRO A 139 -32.84 13.95 -7.25
C PRO A 139 -32.39 15.30 -6.65
N ASP A 140 -31.95 15.33 -5.39
CA ASP A 140 -31.53 16.54 -4.66
C ASP A 140 -30.11 17.03 -4.97
N ILE A 141 -29.32 16.26 -5.72
CA ILE A 141 -27.93 16.59 -6.10
C ILE A 141 -27.85 16.88 -7.59
N THR A 142 -27.18 17.97 -7.97
CA THR A 142 -26.77 18.19 -9.37
C THR A 142 -25.42 17.53 -9.62
N PHE A 143 -25.37 16.53 -10.48
CA PHE A 143 -24.14 15.83 -10.88
C PHE A 143 -23.53 16.52 -12.11
N ILE A 144 -22.40 17.19 -11.92
CA ILE A 144 -21.69 17.91 -13.00
C ILE A 144 -20.66 16.97 -13.60
N TRP A 145 -20.98 16.33 -14.72
CA TRP A 145 -20.17 15.28 -15.33
C TRP A 145 -19.28 15.84 -16.44
N HIS A 146 -17.97 15.87 -16.19
CA HIS A 146 -16.98 16.17 -17.21
C HIS A 146 -16.84 15.02 -18.21
N ARG A 147 -17.14 15.28 -19.48
CA ARG A 147 -17.03 14.31 -20.60
C ARG A 147 -16.62 15.03 -21.88
N GLU A 148 -15.87 14.36 -22.75
CA GLU A 148 -15.46 14.90 -24.05
C GLU A 148 -16.63 14.90 -25.05
N ASP A 149 -17.49 13.89 -25.02
CA ASP A 149 -18.68 13.82 -25.85
C ASP A 149 -19.82 14.68 -25.29
N SER A 150 -20.37 15.55 -26.14
CA SER A 150 -21.52 16.40 -25.84
C SER A 150 -22.87 15.64 -25.80
N ALA A 151 -22.84 14.30 -25.76
CA ALA A 151 -24.04 13.48 -25.74
C ALA A 151 -24.79 13.67 -24.42
N SER A 152 -26.01 14.22 -24.50
CA SER A 152 -26.89 14.41 -23.35
C SER A 152 -27.23 13.07 -22.71
N LEU A 153 -27.07 12.99 -21.39
CA LEU A 153 -27.54 11.86 -20.60
C LEU A 153 -28.95 12.24 -20.13
N ASN A 154 -29.95 11.39 -20.44
CA ASN A 154 -31.37 11.73 -20.32
C ASN A 154 -31.85 11.70 -18.85
N GLN A 155 -31.28 12.56 -18.01
CA GLN A 155 -31.54 12.65 -16.57
C GLN A 155 -31.56 14.12 -16.13
N SER A 156 -32.62 14.52 -15.44
CA SER A 156 -32.86 15.93 -15.07
C SER A 156 -31.88 16.48 -14.02
N ASN A 157 -31.06 15.63 -13.39
CA ASN A 157 -30.08 15.99 -12.38
C ASN A 157 -28.62 15.76 -12.79
N VAL A 158 -28.35 15.39 -14.05
CA VAL A 158 -27.00 15.25 -14.60
C VAL A 158 -26.74 16.35 -15.64
N VAL A 159 -25.65 17.09 -15.47
CA VAL A 159 -25.23 18.19 -16.37
C VAL A 159 -23.88 17.81 -16.98
N VAL A 160 -23.87 17.50 -18.27
CA VAL A 160 -22.66 17.12 -19.01
C VAL A 160 -21.89 18.36 -19.45
N VAL A 161 -20.57 18.40 -19.21
CA VAL A 161 -19.72 19.56 -19.52
C VAL A 161 -18.37 19.17 -20.15
N GLN A 162 -18.06 19.75 -21.32
CA GLN A 162 -16.76 19.57 -21.98
C GLN A 162 -15.67 20.42 -21.31
N LYS A 163 -15.94 21.71 -21.05
CA LYS A 163 -15.01 22.59 -20.34
C LYS A 163 -15.28 22.48 -18.84
N PHE A 164 -14.29 22.02 -18.08
CA PHE A 164 -14.42 21.75 -16.64
C PHE A 164 -13.31 22.48 -15.86
N PRO A 165 -13.59 23.65 -15.24
CA PRO A 165 -12.64 24.36 -14.40
C PRO A 165 -12.57 23.71 -13.02
N GLY A 166 -11.98 22.51 -12.96
CA GLY A 166 -11.99 21.62 -11.80
C GLY A 166 -11.61 22.31 -10.49
N LYS A 167 -10.44 22.95 -10.43
CA LYS A 167 -9.94 23.68 -9.25
C LYS A 167 -10.88 24.76 -8.72
N ASP A 168 -11.56 25.48 -9.61
CA ASP A 168 -12.47 26.58 -9.23
C ASP A 168 -13.82 26.05 -8.75
N LEU A 169 -14.34 24.99 -9.39
CA LEU A 169 -15.53 24.27 -8.91
C LEU A 169 -15.26 23.58 -7.57
N LEU A 170 -14.09 22.97 -7.40
CA LEU A 170 -13.65 22.35 -6.14
C LEU A 170 -13.43 23.38 -5.02
N ALA A 171 -13.27 24.67 -5.33
CA ALA A 171 -13.22 25.74 -4.33
C ALA A 171 -14.61 26.27 -3.92
N ASP A 172 -15.67 26.02 -4.70
CA ASP A 172 -17.02 26.52 -4.42
C ASP A 172 -17.68 25.79 -3.23
N SER A 173 -18.42 26.52 -2.39
CA SER A 173 -19.09 25.95 -1.21
C SER A 173 -20.27 25.02 -1.55
N ARG A 174 -20.92 25.20 -2.71
CA ARG A 174 -22.06 24.38 -3.18
C ARG A 174 -21.63 23.00 -3.68
N VAL A 175 -20.35 22.81 -4.01
CA VAL A 175 -19.77 21.50 -4.32
C VAL A 175 -19.52 20.74 -3.01
N SER A 176 -20.23 19.63 -2.80
CA SER A 176 -20.13 18.84 -1.57
C SER A 176 -19.12 17.68 -1.64
N ALA A 177 -18.87 17.14 -2.83
CA ALA A 177 -17.96 16.02 -3.08
C ALA A 177 -17.56 15.92 -4.57
N ILE A 178 -16.58 15.08 -4.88
CA ILE A 178 -16.20 14.71 -6.26
C ILE A 178 -16.12 13.19 -6.43
N ILE A 179 -16.66 12.68 -7.54
CA ILE A 179 -16.51 11.30 -8.01
C ILE A 179 -15.38 11.25 -9.03
N THR A 180 -14.41 10.35 -8.87
CA THR A 180 -13.28 10.22 -9.79
C THR A 180 -12.71 8.79 -9.88
N ASP A 181 -11.90 8.57 -10.91
CA ASP A 181 -11.14 7.35 -11.17
C ASP A 181 -9.77 7.31 -10.44
N GLY A 182 -9.26 8.46 -10.00
CA GLY A 182 -7.96 8.57 -9.31
C GLY A 182 -6.75 8.77 -10.23
N ARG A 183 -6.96 9.21 -11.48
CA ARG A 183 -5.86 9.66 -12.37
C ARG A 183 -5.06 10.81 -11.75
N VAL A 184 -3.73 10.74 -11.86
CA VAL A 184 -2.78 11.64 -11.17
C VAL A 184 -3.08 13.13 -11.42
N GLU A 185 -3.43 13.49 -12.65
CA GLU A 185 -3.76 14.85 -13.10
C GLU A 185 -4.84 15.54 -12.23
N SER A 186 -5.82 14.80 -11.70
CA SER A 186 -6.89 15.37 -10.88
C SER A 186 -6.57 15.41 -9.39
N LEU A 187 -5.63 14.58 -8.90
CA LEU A 187 -5.44 14.36 -7.46
C LEU A 187 -5.00 15.62 -6.71
N HIS A 188 -4.07 16.41 -7.27
CA HIS A 188 -3.59 17.62 -6.59
C HIS A 188 -4.68 18.71 -6.51
N ASP A 189 -5.48 18.88 -7.56
CA ASP A 189 -6.63 19.79 -7.54
C ASP A 189 -7.71 19.33 -6.53
N ILE A 190 -7.96 18.02 -6.45
CA ILE A 190 -8.88 17.40 -5.47
C ILE A 190 -8.42 17.67 -4.03
N LEU A 191 -7.14 17.42 -3.72
CA LEU A 191 -6.59 17.74 -2.40
C LEU A 191 -6.66 19.25 -2.11
N SER A 192 -6.25 20.09 -3.06
CA SER A 192 -6.27 21.55 -2.94
C SER A 192 -7.69 22.17 -2.92
N GLY A 193 -8.73 21.37 -3.16
CA GLY A 193 -10.14 21.74 -2.97
C GLY A 193 -10.73 21.32 -1.62
N GLY A 194 -10.11 20.38 -0.91
CA GLY A 194 -10.55 19.92 0.41
C GLY A 194 -11.93 19.27 0.42
N LYS A 195 -12.34 18.67 -0.70
CA LYS A 195 -13.63 17.99 -0.86
C LYS A 195 -13.48 16.48 -0.62
N PRO A 196 -14.41 15.84 0.12
CA PRO A 196 -14.55 14.39 0.15
C PRO A 196 -14.68 13.78 -1.26
N VAL A 197 -14.20 12.54 -1.40
CA VAL A 197 -14.06 11.87 -2.70
C VAL A 197 -14.82 10.54 -2.75
N VAL A 198 -15.41 10.23 -3.89
CA VAL A 198 -15.88 8.89 -4.27
C VAL A 198 -14.91 8.36 -5.32
N CYS A 199 -14.10 7.38 -4.95
CA CYS A 199 -13.04 6.81 -5.77
C CYS A 199 -13.48 5.49 -6.41
N ILE A 200 -13.58 5.47 -7.73
CA ILE A 200 -14.01 4.30 -8.52
C ILE A 200 -12.92 3.90 -9.53
N PRO A 201 -11.75 3.40 -9.06
CA PRO A 201 -10.63 3.07 -9.92
C PRO A 201 -10.94 1.95 -10.95
N SER A 202 -10.31 2.04 -12.12
CA SER A 202 -10.48 1.12 -13.25
C SER A 202 -9.22 0.32 -13.63
N ASP A 203 -8.05 0.74 -13.17
CA ASP A 203 -6.76 0.07 -13.38
C ASP A 203 -5.91 0.03 -12.09
N HIS A 204 -4.75 -0.63 -12.14
CA HIS A 204 -3.89 -0.81 -10.97
C HIS A 204 -3.21 0.48 -10.45
N MET A 205 -2.92 1.46 -11.30
CA MET A 205 -2.35 2.76 -10.88
C MET A 205 -3.44 3.66 -10.27
N GLN A 206 -4.63 3.64 -10.86
CA GLN A 206 -5.83 4.25 -10.29
C GLN A 206 -6.16 3.63 -8.93
N MET A 207 -6.14 2.29 -8.81
CA MET A 207 -6.34 1.58 -7.54
C MET A 207 -5.37 2.05 -6.46
N ARG A 208 -4.06 2.11 -6.77
CA ARG A 208 -3.02 2.61 -5.85
C ARG A 208 -3.34 4.00 -5.30
N ASN A 209 -3.72 4.93 -6.17
CA ASN A 209 -4.00 6.32 -5.81
C ASN A 209 -5.29 6.45 -4.99
N CYS A 210 -6.35 5.76 -5.40
CA CYS A 210 -7.63 5.72 -4.71
C CYS A 210 -7.49 5.14 -3.29
N HIS A 211 -6.72 4.07 -3.10
CA HIS A 211 -6.45 3.49 -1.78
C HIS A 211 -5.65 4.43 -0.87
N GLN A 212 -4.85 5.36 -1.42
CA GLN A 212 -4.20 6.40 -0.62
C GLN A 212 -5.21 7.44 -0.12
N LEU A 213 -6.11 7.93 -0.97
CA LEU A 213 -7.19 8.82 -0.53
C LEU A 213 -8.11 8.14 0.52
N GLY A 214 -8.39 6.84 0.35
CA GLY A 214 -9.09 6.04 1.36
C GLY A 214 -8.33 5.92 2.68
N LYS A 215 -7.03 5.60 2.63
CA LYS A 215 -6.15 5.51 3.82
C LYS A 215 -5.98 6.85 4.55
N ARG A 216 -6.09 7.98 3.85
CA ARG A 216 -6.12 9.33 4.43
C ARG A 216 -7.48 9.71 5.04
N GLY A 217 -8.49 8.85 4.94
CA GLY A 217 -9.85 9.11 5.43
C GLY A 217 -10.59 10.18 4.64
N VAL A 218 -10.20 10.46 3.39
CA VAL A 218 -10.81 11.50 2.54
C VAL A 218 -11.67 10.94 1.40
N ALA A 219 -11.65 9.61 1.20
CA ALA A 219 -12.40 8.95 0.14
C ALA A 219 -13.12 7.67 0.59
N ALA A 220 -14.31 7.45 0.03
CA ALA A 220 -14.88 6.11 -0.12
C ALA A 220 -14.29 5.48 -1.39
N VAL A 221 -13.90 4.20 -1.35
CA VAL A 221 -13.22 3.49 -2.46
C VAL A 221 -13.98 2.21 -2.83
N THR A 222 -14.20 1.96 -4.12
CA THR A 222 -14.81 0.71 -4.63
C THR A 222 -14.33 0.46 -6.05
N ASP A 223 -13.93 -0.78 -6.37
CA ASP A 223 -13.47 -1.12 -7.73
C ASP A 223 -14.60 -0.97 -8.75
N CYS A 224 -14.30 -0.44 -9.93
CA CYS A 224 -15.29 -0.26 -10.99
C CYS A 224 -15.93 -1.59 -11.47
N ARG A 225 -15.25 -2.73 -11.26
CA ARG A 225 -15.79 -4.07 -11.51
C ARG A 225 -16.93 -4.44 -10.55
N ASP A 226 -16.86 -3.99 -9.30
CA ASP A 226 -17.79 -4.37 -8.22
C ASP A 226 -18.88 -3.28 -7.98
N LEU A 227 -18.92 -2.27 -8.84
CA LEU A 227 -19.81 -1.13 -8.72
C LEU A 227 -21.30 -1.51 -8.91
N THR A 228 -22.15 -1.08 -7.97
CA THR A 228 -23.60 -1.26 -7.99
C THR A 228 -24.33 0.07 -7.70
N PRO A 229 -25.62 0.22 -8.06
CA PRO A 229 -26.32 1.47 -7.81
C PRO A 229 -26.44 1.77 -6.30
N SER A 230 -26.58 0.72 -5.49
CA SER A 230 -26.54 0.78 -4.03
C SER A 230 -25.19 1.27 -3.50
N SER A 231 -24.05 0.72 -3.96
CA SER A 231 -22.75 1.14 -3.46
C SER A 231 -22.43 2.59 -3.84
N VAL A 232 -22.78 3.05 -5.05
CA VAL A 232 -22.61 4.46 -5.45
C VAL A 232 -23.37 5.41 -4.51
N LYS A 233 -24.65 5.11 -4.20
CA LYS A 233 -25.44 5.91 -3.24
C LYS A 233 -24.82 5.89 -1.84
N GLU A 234 -24.30 4.75 -1.39
CA GLU A 234 -23.66 4.64 -0.08
C GLU A 234 -22.35 5.42 -0.01
N MET A 235 -21.47 5.32 -1.00
CA MET A 235 -20.24 6.12 -1.08
C MET A 235 -20.55 7.63 -1.05
N ILE A 236 -21.56 8.07 -1.81
CA ILE A 236 -22.03 9.47 -1.76
C ILE A 236 -22.56 9.84 -0.36
N LYS A 237 -23.25 8.93 0.35
CA LYS A 237 -23.65 9.13 1.74
C LYS A 237 -22.45 9.19 2.70
N GLN A 238 -21.41 8.39 2.50
CA GLN A 238 -20.17 8.42 3.29
C GLN A 238 -19.43 9.76 3.15
N THR A 239 -19.44 10.39 1.97
CA THR A 239 -18.92 11.77 1.79
C THR A 239 -19.66 12.83 2.62
N ALA A 240 -20.86 12.51 3.11
CA ALA A 240 -21.64 13.40 3.96
C ALA A 240 -21.34 13.25 5.47
N THR A 241 -20.38 12.43 5.87
CA THR A 241 -19.89 12.33 7.26
C THR A 241 -19.11 13.57 7.70
N THR A 242 -19.02 13.80 9.01
CA THR A 242 -18.20 14.88 9.59
C THR A 242 -16.71 14.54 9.50
N GLU A 243 -16.35 13.28 9.77
CA GLU A 243 -14.98 12.78 9.76
C GLU A 243 -14.33 12.93 8.38
N MET A 244 -14.97 12.44 7.31
CA MET A 244 -14.39 12.53 5.95
C MET A 244 -14.22 13.98 5.48
N ARG A 245 -15.12 14.89 5.87
CA ARG A 245 -14.96 16.34 5.62
C ARG A 245 -13.83 16.96 6.44
N HIS A 246 -13.66 16.55 7.69
CA HIS A 246 -12.60 17.06 8.55
C HIS A 246 -11.22 16.62 8.03
N SER A 247 -11.07 15.34 7.68
CA SER A 247 -9.87 14.80 7.04
C SER A 247 -9.57 15.47 5.70
N ALA A 248 -10.58 15.67 4.85
CA ALA A 248 -10.42 16.36 3.57
C ALA A 248 -9.97 17.81 3.74
N LYS A 249 -10.52 18.53 4.73
CA LYS A 249 -10.09 19.89 5.08
C LYS A 249 -8.63 19.92 5.57
N ILE A 250 -8.28 19.09 6.56
CA ILE A 250 -6.91 19.01 7.10
C ILE A 250 -5.89 18.70 6.00
N LEU A 251 -6.21 17.74 5.11
CA LEU A 251 -5.32 17.37 4.01
C LEU A 251 -5.16 18.51 2.99
N SER A 252 -6.22 19.29 2.76
CA SER A 252 -6.15 20.50 1.92
C SER A 252 -5.26 21.58 2.54
N GLU A 253 -5.42 21.83 3.84
CA GLU A 253 -4.59 22.78 4.59
C GLU A 253 -3.12 22.33 4.58
N ALA A 254 -2.84 21.03 4.72
CA ALA A 254 -1.49 20.46 4.66
C ALA A 254 -0.83 20.54 3.25
N VAL A 255 -1.60 20.41 2.17
CA VAL A 255 -1.09 20.60 0.79
C VAL A 255 -0.85 22.09 0.49
N THR A 256 -1.77 22.96 0.89
CA THR A 256 -1.74 24.39 0.52
C THR A 256 -0.88 25.27 1.44
N SER A 257 -0.45 24.77 2.61
CA SER A 257 0.46 25.48 3.53
C SER A 257 1.96 25.24 3.27
N LYS A 258 2.32 24.52 2.20
CA LYS A 258 3.73 24.24 1.85
C LYS A 258 4.49 25.53 1.54
N GLN A 259 5.68 25.65 2.14
CA GLN A 259 6.46 26.90 2.18
C GLN A 259 7.05 27.36 0.84
N THR A 260 7.22 26.45 -0.13
CA THR A 260 7.76 26.74 -1.46
C THR A 260 6.81 26.29 -2.54
N SER A 261 6.69 27.06 -3.62
CA SER A 261 5.84 26.69 -4.74
C SER A 261 6.45 25.51 -5.54
N PRO A 262 5.65 24.70 -6.25
CA PRO A 262 6.18 23.68 -7.16
C PRO A 262 7.17 24.24 -8.18
N GLU A 263 6.89 25.42 -8.74
CA GLU A 263 7.73 26.12 -9.72
C GLU A 263 9.06 26.58 -9.10
N GLU A 264 9.00 27.24 -7.93
CA GLU A 264 10.16 27.73 -7.20
C GLU A 264 11.10 26.59 -6.77
N ARG A 265 10.51 25.48 -6.30
CA ARG A 265 11.21 24.25 -5.93
C ARG A 265 11.87 23.60 -7.15
N LEU A 266 11.17 23.50 -8.27
CA LEU A 266 11.72 23.00 -9.53
C LEU A 266 12.92 23.84 -10.01
N ILE A 267 12.78 25.16 -10.05
CA ILE A 267 13.84 26.08 -10.48
C ILE A 267 15.08 25.91 -9.61
N ARG A 268 14.95 25.97 -8.28
CA ARG A 268 16.10 25.79 -7.36
C ARG A 268 16.78 24.43 -7.50
N THR A 269 16.01 23.35 -7.70
CA THR A 269 16.56 22.01 -7.94
C THR A 269 17.37 21.96 -9.25
N VAL A 270 16.88 22.57 -10.33
CA VAL A 270 17.59 22.64 -11.61
C VAL A 270 18.83 23.54 -11.53
N GLU A 271 18.75 24.69 -10.86
CA GLU A 271 19.90 25.58 -10.61
C GLU A 271 20.99 24.88 -9.77
N PHE A 272 20.60 24.13 -8.74
CA PHE A 272 21.53 23.34 -7.93
C PHE A 272 22.18 22.24 -8.77
N ALA A 273 21.40 21.50 -9.57
CA ALA A 273 21.90 20.46 -10.46
C ALA A 273 22.87 21.03 -11.51
N ALA A 274 22.57 22.18 -12.10
CA ALA A 274 23.45 22.84 -13.08
C ALA A 274 24.75 23.36 -12.45
N LYS A 275 24.71 23.80 -11.18
CA LYS A 275 25.87 24.37 -10.48
C LYS A 275 26.79 23.33 -9.83
N TYR A 276 26.23 22.21 -9.34
CA TYR A 276 26.95 21.21 -8.55
C TYR A 276 26.92 19.79 -9.15
N GLY A 277 25.89 19.44 -9.92
CA GLY A 277 25.77 18.16 -10.63
C GLY A 277 25.96 16.94 -9.73
N SER A 278 26.76 15.98 -10.22
CA SER A 278 27.11 14.75 -9.50
C SER A 278 28.09 14.93 -8.34
N SER A 279 28.72 16.10 -8.16
CA SER A 279 29.75 16.31 -7.14
C SER A 279 29.26 16.27 -5.68
N VAL A 280 27.94 16.24 -5.47
CA VAL A 280 27.28 16.24 -4.15
C VAL A 280 26.75 14.86 -3.76
N ASP A 281 26.80 13.88 -4.66
CA ASP A 281 26.39 12.48 -4.43
C ASP A 281 25.04 12.31 -3.69
N LEU A 282 23.94 12.59 -4.41
CA LEU A 282 22.57 12.55 -3.86
C LEU A 282 21.79 11.26 -4.17
N HIS A 283 22.34 10.40 -5.03
CA HIS A 283 21.73 9.13 -5.44
C HIS A 283 21.92 8.04 -4.37
N SER A 284 21.11 6.96 -4.44
CA SER A 284 21.46 5.75 -3.71
C SER A 284 22.63 5.06 -4.42
N ASN A 285 23.58 4.56 -3.63
CA ASN A 285 24.64 3.70 -4.13
C ASN A 285 24.03 2.31 -4.46
N ASP A 286 23.31 2.24 -5.58
CA ASP A 286 22.52 1.08 -6.01
C ASP A 286 23.39 -0.12 -6.43
N ASP A 287 24.70 0.07 -6.54
CA ASP A 287 25.69 -0.97 -6.84
C ASP A 287 26.11 -1.82 -5.62
N VAL A 288 25.62 -1.52 -4.40
CA VAL A 288 25.87 -2.42 -3.25
C VAL A 288 25.22 -3.79 -3.47
N GLY A 289 26.03 -4.85 -3.39
CA GLY A 289 25.58 -6.22 -3.64
C GLY A 289 24.57 -6.72 -2.60
N ILE A 290 23.80 -7.75 -2.96
CA ILE A 290 22.74 -8.35 -2.12
C ILE A 290 23.22 -8.64 -0.68
N VAL A 291 24.47 -9.12 -0.54
CA VAL A 291 25.10 -9.41 0.77
C VAL A 291 25.12 -8.17 1.66
N GLN A 292 25.62 -7.05 1.16
CA GLN A 292 25.73 -5.78 1.89
C GLN A 292 24.36 -5.11 2.06
N ARG A 293 23.50 -5.15 1.03
CA ARG A 293 22.15 -4.56 1.04
C ARG A 293 21.23 -5.13 2.13
N TYR A 294 21.43 -6.39 2.50
CA TYR A 294 20.72 -7.05 3.61
C TYR A 294 21.59 -7.29 4.85
N HIS A 295 22.80 -6.70 4.90
CA HIS A 295 23.80 -6.87 5.97
C HIS A 295 24.07 -8.34 6.35
N LEU A 296 24.06 -9.25 5.37
CA LEU A 296 24.31 -10.68 5.59
C LEU A 296 25.76 -10.94 6.03
N ASP A 297 26.68 -10.07 5.60
CA ASP A 297 28.07 -9.96 6.07
C ASP A 297 28.18 -9.62 7.57
N VAL A 298 27.18 -8.97 8.17
CA VAL A 298 27.11 -8.71 9.61
C VAL A 298 26.29 -9.78 10.34
N PHE A 299 25.10 -10.12 9.82
CA PHE A 299 24.18 -11.02 10.51
C PHE A 299 24.63 -12.48 10.52
N ILE A 300 25.29 -12.99 9.47
CA ILE A 300 25.73 -14.39 9.43
C ILE A 300 26.87 -14.64 10.45
N PRO A 301 27.96 -13.84 10.51
CA PRO A 301 28.98 -14.00 11.54
C PRO A 301 28.44 -13.80 12.96
N LEU A 302 27.52 -12.85 13.18
CA LEU A 302 26.91 -12.63 14.49
C LEU A 302 26.05 -13.83 14.94
N ALA A 303 25.28 -14.43 14.04
CA ALA A 303 24.50 -15.63 14.32
C ALA A 303 25.40 -16.85 14.62
N LEU A 304 26.52 -17.01 13.90
CA LEU A 304 27.52 -18.05 14.15
C LEU A 304 28.23 -17.86 15.50
N LEU A 305 28.55 -16.62 15.87
CA LEU A 305 29.11 -16.29 17.18
C LEU A 305 28.12 -16.63 18.32
N LEU A 306 26.85 -16.25 18.18
CA LEU A 306 25.81 -16.62 19.14
C LEU A 306 25.63 -18.15 19.25
N ALA A 307 25.62 -18.86 18.12
CA ALA A 307 25.51 -20.32 18.11
C ALA A 307 26.70 -21.00 18.80
N THR A 308 27.93 -20.56 18.54
CA THR A 308 29.13 -21.13 19.20
C THR A 308 29.13 -20.87 20.71
N VAL A 309 28.71 -19.69 21.17
CA VAL A 309 28.56 -19.40 22.61
C VAL A 309 27.51 -20.30 23.26
N VAL A 310 26.33 -20.46 22.63
CA VAL A 310 25.26 -21.35 23.14
C VAL A 310 25.72 -22.82 23.20
N LEU A 311 26.40 -23.31 22.16
CA LEU A 311 26.94 -24.67 22.14
C LEU A 311 28.03 -24.89 23.20
N LEU A 312 28.90 -23.89 23.42
CA LEU A 312 29.95 -23.95 24.44
C LEU A 312 29.36 -23.94 25.86
N VAL A 313 28.34 -23.11 26.13
CA VAL A 313 27.61 -23.13 27.42
C VAL A 313 26.90 -24.46 27.63
N ALA A 314 26.23 -25.00 26.60
CA ALA A 314 25.57 -26.31 26.68
C ALA A 314 26.58 -27.46 26.90
N TRP A 315 27.77 -27.37 26.30
CA TRP A 315 28.85 -28.35 26.51
C TRP A 315 29.45 -28.26 27.93
N ILE A 316 29.65 -27.05 28.47
CA ILE A 316 30.07 -26.87 29.87
C ILE A 316 29.00 -27.42 30.82
N ALA A 317 27.73 -27.11 30.59
CA ALA A 317 26.62 -27.57 31.42
C ALA A 317 26.51 -29.10 31.45
N ARG A 318 26.61 -29.78 30.29
CA ARG A 318 26.69 -31.25 30.21
C ARG A 318 27.93 -31.79 30.93
N SER A 319 29.10 -31.20 30.68
CA SER A 319 30.36 -31.63 31.31
C SER A 319 30.35 -31.47 32.83
N ALA A 320 29.64 -30.48 33.38
CA ALA A 320 29.41 -30.33 34.80
C ALA A 320 28.41 -31.38 35.33
N TRP A 321 27.28 -31.57 34.64
CA TRP A 321 26.26 -32.56 34.98
C TRP A 321 26.83 -33.99 35.04
N ASP A 322 27.61 -34.39 34.04
CA ASP A 322 28.22 -35.72 33.97
C ASP A 322 29.29 -35.94 35.06
N LYS A 323 30.04 -34.90 35.44
CA LYS A 323 30.94 -34.93 36.60
C LYS A 323 30.17 -35.09 37.91
N CYS A 324 29.10 -34.31 38.13
CA CYS A 324 28.24 -34.45 39.30
C CYS A 324 27.61 -35.84 39.40
N LYS A 325 27.12 -36.39 38.27
CA LYS A 325 26.57 -37.76 38.19
C LYS A 325 27.63 -38.82 38.51
N LYS A 326 28.87 -38.65 38.05
CA LYS A 326 29.98 -39.58 38.30
C LYS A 326 30.42 -39.57 39.76
N ASN A 327 30.54 -38.40 40.39
CA ASN A 327 30.86 -38.29 41.82
C ASN A 327 29.76 -38.92 42.70
N ARG A 328 28.47 -38.64 42.39
CA ARG A 328 27.33 -39.24 43.11
C ARG A 328 27.25 -40.77 42.98
N SER A 329 27.95 -41.35 42.00
CA SER A 329 28.08 -42.80 41.84
C SER A 329 29.25 -43.41 42.64
N GLN A 330 30.18 -42.58 43.15
CA GLN A 330 31.31 -43.02 43.98
C GLN A 330 31.03 -42.90 45.49
N GLU A 331 30.04 -42.11 45.91
CA GLU A 331 29.68 -41.90 47.33
C GLU A 331 28.82 -43.02 47.95
N LYS A 332 28.50 -44.11 47.24
CA LYS A 332 27.81 -45.27 47.85
C LYS A 332 28.81 -46.16 48.61
N PRO A 333 28.74 -46.28 49.96
CA PRO A 333 29.63 -47.15 50.72
C PRO A 333 29.26 -48.63 50.57
N LYS A 334 30.21 -49.52 50.88
CA LYS A 334 29.91 -50.93 51.17
C LYS A 334 29.34 -51.07 52.59
N ALA A 335 28.11 -51.56 52.71
CA ALA A 335 27.66 -52.35 53.85
C ALA A 335 27.62 -53.80 53.36
N GLU A 336 28.51 -54.67 53.83
CA GLU A 336 28.37 -55.54 55.02
C GLU A 336 27.65 -56.86 54.71
N SER A 337 28.04 -57.94 55.38
CA SER A 337 27.84 -59.30 54.88
C SER A 337 27.35 -60.29 55.93
N GLY A 338 26.12 -60.81 55.73
CA GLY A 338 25.55 -61.93 56.47
C GLY A 338 24.70 -61.54 57.69
N PRO A 339 23.98 -62.51 58.30
CA PRO A 339 24.01 -63.95 58.01
C PRO A 339 22.77 -64.50 57.27
N THR A 340 22.81 -65.82 57.06
CA THR A 340 21.83 -66.74 56.46
C THR A 340 20.45 -66.81 57.12
N ALA A 341 19.40 -67.11 56.34
CA ALA A 341 18.61 -68.35 56.48
C ALA A 341 17.61 -68.57 55.31
N ASP A 342 17.59 -69.81 54.79
CA ASP A 342 16.50 -70.66 54.30
C ASP A 342 15.26 -70.10 53.54
N GLY A 343 14.86 -70.81 52.47
CA GLY A 343 13.51 -70.73 51.88
C GLY A 343 13.43 -70.95 50.35
N ASP A 344 13.04 -72.16 49.92
CA ASP A 344 12.56 -72.46 48.56
C ASP A 344 11.27 -71.65 48.22
N SER A 345 10.82 -71.44 46.98
CA SER A 345 10.88 -72.30 45.79
C SER A 345 10.76 -71.53 44.44
N GLU A 346 11.05 -72.26 43.36
CA GLU A 346 10.46 -72.16 41.99
C GLU A 346 10.48 -70.85 41.17
N LYS A 347 11.25 -70.92 40.06
CA LYS A 347 11.02 -70.30 38.75
C LYS A 347 10.21 -71.30 37.87
N PRO A 348 9.74 -70.99 36.63
CA PRO A 348 9.80 -69.75 35.83
C PRO A 348 8.36 -69.31 35.35
N ASP A 349 8.04 -68.55 34.29
CA ASP A 349 8.61 -68.28 32.95
C ASP A 349 8.14 -66.93 32.34
N GLU A 350 8.62 -66.59 31.13
CA GLU A 350 8.40 -65.30 30.43
C GLU A 350 7.22 -65.29 29.43
N SER A 351 6.43 -64.21 29.41
CA SER A 351 5.77 -63.57 28.23
C SER A 351 4.84 -62.45 28.74
N SER A 352 4.89 -61.15 28.35
CA SER A 352 4.95 -60.46 27.04
C SER A 352 3.59 -60.22 26.35
N SER A 353 2.84 -59.17 26.75
CA SER A 353 1.91 -58.44 25.85
C SER A 353 1.38 -57.10 26.42
N THR A 354 1.78 -55.99 25.78
CA THR A 354 0.92 -54.94 25.16
C THR A 354 -0.25 -54.25 25.92
N GLU A 355 -0.06 -52.94 26.17
CA GLU A 355 -1.02 -51.80 26.12
C GLU A 355 -2.18 -51.65 27.16
N PRO A 356 -2.82 -50.44 27.27
CA PRO A 356 -3.57 -50.03 28.47
C PRO A 356 -5.06 -49.63 28.28
N GLU A 357 -5.83 -49.74 29.37
CA GLU A 357 -7.14 -49.11 29.66
C GLU A 357 -7.12 -48.67 31.15
N GLY A 358 -7.98 -47.81 31.70
CA GLY A 358 -9.06 -46.96 31.15
C GLY A 358 -9.02 -45.58 31.86
N GLU A 359 -9.71 -44.53 31.41
CA GLU A 359 -11.18 -44.34 31.28
C GLU A 359 -11.86 -43.98 32.62
N GLU A 360 -12.43 -42.77 32.71
CA GLU A 360 -13.50 -42.36 33.63
C GLU A 360 -14.34 -41.28 32.91
N ALA A 361 -15.66 -41.24 33.09
CA ALA A 361 -16.61 -40.62 32.13
C ALA A 361 -17.84 -39.94 32.80
N VAL A 362 -18.84 -39.51 31.98
CA VAL A 362 -20.21 -39.01 32.33
C VAL A 362 -20.28 -37.51 32.77
N ASP A 363 -21.26 -36.64 32.46
CA ASP A 363 -22.32 -36.40 31.43
C ASP A 363 -23.03 -35.04 31.76
N GLU A 364 -23.71 -34.22 30.94
CA GLU A 364 -24.05 -34.21 29.49
C GLU A 364 -23.24 -33.12 28.73
N SER A 365 -23.66 -31.91 28.28
CA SER A 365 -24.93 -31.14 28.34
C SER A 365 -25.12 -30.22 27.10
N LYS A 366 -26.40 -29.93 26.76
CA LYS A 366 -26.92 -28.95 25.75
C LYS A 366 -26.45 -27.50 26.04
N GLU A 367 -26.30 -26.57 25.09
CA GLU A 367 -27.18 -26.03 24.00
C GLU A 367 -26.28 -25.46 22.86
N THR A 368 -26.57 -25.59 21.54
CA THR A 368 -27.43 -24.73 20.68
C THR A 368 -27.33 -23.21 20.96
N GLU A 369 -27.15 -22.32 19.97
CA GLU A 369 -27.40 -22.39 18.51
C GLU A 369 -26.26 -21.74 17.69
#